data_AF-A0A519SPZ6-F1
#
_entry.id   AF-A0A519SPZ6-F1
#
_cell.length_a   1.000
_cell.length_b   1.000
_cell.length_c   1.000
_cell.angle_alpha   90.00
_cell.angle_beta   90.00
_cell.angle_gamma   90.00
#
_symmetry.space_group_name_H-M   'P 1'
#
loop_
_entity.id
_entity.type
_entity.pdbx_description
1 polymer ?
#
loop_
_entity_poly.entity_id
_entity_poly.type
_entity_poly.pdbx_seq_one_letter_code
_entity_poly.pdbx_strand_id
1 'polypeptide(L)'
;MGPKEFAVRVNKPEQTITALLKGESSLTPDMAVQFEHVLRVPAAYWQQRQQHYDEYQARLRREQQLQEAEEWAKSFPLRQMVLLGWLAEEEVKQQKAEALLSYFQVASAAAWVNLYQKGALRVQFRLSLAHTKEPHALAAWLR
;
A
#
# COMPACT_ATOMS: atom_id res chain seq x y z
N MET A 1 3.57 37.07 7.03
CA MET A 1 4.85 36.42 6.69
C MET A 1 4.70 35.74 5.35
N GLY A 2 5.51 36.10 4.35
CA GLY A 2 5.48 35.44 3.04
C GLY A 2 6.26 34.12 3.04
N PRO A 3 6.07 33.22 2.04
CA PRO A 3 6.79 31.94 1.96
C PRO A 3 8.32 32.11 1.94
N LYS A 4 8.83 33.12 1.24
CA LYS A 4 10.26 33.51 1.20
C LYS A 4 10.80 33.82 2.59
N GLU A 5 10.10 34.70 3.30
CA GLU A 5 10.48 35.13 4.64
C GLU A 5 10.44 33.97 5.63
N PHE A 6 9.45 33.09 5.51
CA PHE A 6 9.34 31.89 6.35
C PHE A 6 10.48 30.90 6.10
N ALA A 7 10.84 30.66 4.84
CA ALA A 7 11.93 29.78 4.47
C ALA A 7 13.26 30.19 5.12
N VAL A 8 13.56 31.49 5.11
CA VAL A 8 14.74 32.06 5.78
C VAL A 8 14.68 31.84 7.29
N ARG A 9 13.53 32.08 7.94
CA ARG A 9 13.37 31.91 9.39
C ARG A 9 13.52 30.46 9.86
N VAL A 10 13.09 29.50 9.04
CA VAL A 10 13.17 28.07 9.33
C VAL A 10 14.51 27.47 8.86
N ASN A 11 15.36 28.25 8.18
CA ASN A 11 16.62 27.80 7.58
C ASN A 11 16.42 26.64 6.59
N LYS A 12 15.42 26.77 5.71
CA LYS A 12 15.14 25.82 4.62
C LYS A 12 15.06 26.56 3.28
N PRO A 13 15.34 25.88 2.16
CA PRO A 13 15.15 26.47 0.83
C PRO A 13 13.68 26.89 0.62
N GLU A 14 13.46 28.01 -0.07
CA GLU A 14 12.12 28.46 -0.46
C GLU A 14 11.37 27.38 -1.26
N GLN A 15 12.09 26.65 -2.12
CA GLN A 15 11.54 25.54 -2.88
C GLN A 15 10.95 24.45 -1.97
N THR A 16 11.60 24.16 -0.84
CA THR A 16 11.12 23.17 0.13
C THR A 16 9.82 23.61 0.78
N ILE A 17 9.73 24.87 1.22
CA ILE A 17 8.50 25.45 1.79
C ILE A 17 7.39 25.47 0.73
N THR A 18 7.71 25.83 -0.51
CA THR A 18 6.75 25.87 -1.61
C THR A 18 6.21 24.48 -1.94
N ALA A 19 7.08 23.47 -2.01
CA ALA A 19 6.67 22.08 -2.22
C ALA A 19 5.77 21.58 -1.08
N LEU A 20 6.10 21.94 0.17
CA LEU A 20 5.31 21.57 1.34
C LEU A 20 3.91 22.23 1.30
N LEU A 21 3.84 23.50 0.91
CA LEU A 21 2.56 24.21 0.74
C LEU A 21 1.70 23.64 -0.40
N LYS A 22 2.33 23.06 -1.43
CA LYS A 22 1.64 22.38 -2.53
C LYS A 22 1.25 20.93 -2.21
N GLY A 23 1.75 20.37 -1.10
CA GLY A 23 1.60 18.95 -0.78
C GLY A 23 2.49 18.01 -1.61
N GLU A 24 3.52 18.55 -2.28
CA GLU A 24 4.51 17.79 -3.05
C GLU A 24 5.61 17.19 -2.17
N SER A 25 5.80 17.73 -0.96
CA SER A 25 6.75 17.21 0.04
C SER A 25 6.12 17.07 1.41
N SER A 26 6.51 16.01 2.12
CA SER A 26 6.07 15.78 3.50
C SER A 26 6.84 16.66 4.49
N LEU A 27 6.14 17.06 5.56
CA LEU A 27 6.73 17.74 6.71
C LEU A 27 7.56 16.74 7.54
N THR A 28 8.86 16.96 7.64
CA THR A 28 9.73 16.10 8.45
C THR A 28 9.71 16.49 9.93
N PRO A 29 10.08 15.59 10.85
CA PRO A 29 10.20 15.92 12.28
C PRO A 29 11.11 17.11 12.57
N ASP A 30 12.25 17.23 11.87
CA ASP A 30 13.17 18.36 11.98
C ASP A 30 12.50 19.69 11.58
N MET A 31 11.74 19.69 10.47
CA MET A 31 10.97 20.86 10.06
C MET A 31 9.89 21.23 11.08
N ALA A 32 9.24 20.25 11.70
CA ALA A 32 8.23 20.48 12.73
C ALA A 32 8.78 21.27 13.92
N VAL A 33 9.98 20.93 14.39
CA VAL A 33 10.66 21.63 15.49
C VAL A 33 11.05 23.05 15.06
N GLN A 34 11.55 23.24 13.84
CA GLN A 34 11.87 24.58 13.34
C GLN A 34 10.61 25.45 13.16
N PHE A 35 9.50 24.84 12.72
CA PHE A 35 8.20 25.52 12.62
C PHE A 35 7.69 25.94 14.00
N GLU A 36 7.90 25.13 15.04
CA GLU A 36 7.55 25.48 16.41
C GLU A 36 8.29 26.74 16.89
N HIS A 37 9.58 26.83 16.63
CA HIS A 37 10.37 28.02 17.00
C HIS A 37 9.87 29.30 16.32
N VAL A 38 9.48 29.21 15.04
CA VAL A 38 9.07 30.38 14.25
C VAL A 38 7.60 30.75 14.45
N LEU A 39 6.71 29.76 14.52
CA LEU A 39 5.25 29.93 14.55
C LEU A 39 4.66 29.81 15.96
N ARG A 40 5.44 29.36 16.94
CA ARG A 40 4.99 29.12 18.33
C ARG A 40 3.84 28.11 18.43
N VAL A 41 3.76 27.20 17.47
CA VAL A 41 2.81 26.08 17.44
C VAL A 41 3.61 24.79 17.67
N PRO A 42 3.24 23.95 18.65
CA PRO A 42 4.03 22.76 19.00
C PRO A 42 4.35 21.85 17.81
N ALA A 43 5.56 21.29 17.74
CA ALA A 43 5.98 20.37 16.68
C ALA A 43 5.00 19.19 16.53
N ALA A 44 4.47 18.68 17.65
CA ALA A 44 3.48 17.61 17.68
C ALA A 44 2.22 17.93 16.87
N TYR A 45 1.77 19.19 16.84
CA TYR A 45 0.60 19.61 16.07
C TYR A 45 0.80 19.44 14.56
N TRP A 46 2.02 19.73 14.08
CA TRP A 46 2.40 19.58 12.67
C TRP A 46 2.58 18.12 12.30
N GLN A 47 3.28 17.36 13.16
CA GLN A 47 3.50 15.93 12.94
C GLN A 47 2.18 15.14 12.91
N GLN A 48 1.25 15.44 13.81
CA GLN A 48 -0.05 14.77 13.84
C GLN A 48 -0.83 14.98 12.53
N ARG A 49 -0.77 16.19 11.95
CA ARG A 49 -1.41 16.47 10.65
C ARG A 49 -0.75 15.72 9.50
N GLN A 50 0.59 15.70 9.48
CA GLN A 50 1.31 14.92 8.48
C GLN A 50 0.95 13.45 8.57
N GLN A 51 0.90 12.89 9.78
CA GLN A 51 0.52 11.50 10.01
C GLN A 51 -0.89 11.19 9.50
N HIS A 52 -1.89 12.02 9.83
CA HIS A 52 -3.27 11.83 9.35
C HIS A 52 -3.35 11.91 7.82
N TYR A 53 -2.61 12.83 7.21
CA TYR A 53 -2.56 12.95 5.76
C TYR A 53 -1.91 11.71 5.12
N ASP A 54 -0.77 11.26 5.64
CA ASP A 54 -0.07 10.09 5.12
C ASP A 54 -0.90 8.81 5.26
N GLU A 55 -1.62 8.65 6.38
CA GLU A 55 -2.55 7.55 6.60
C GLU A 55 -3.68 7.59 5.57
N TYR A 56 -4.31 8.75 5.35
CA TYR A 56 -5.37 8.91 4.36
C TYR A 56 -4.88 8.55 2.94
N GLN A 57 -3.71 9.04 2.53
CA GLN A 57 -3.11 8.68 1.25
C GLN A 57 -2.74 7.19 1.15
N ALA A 58 -2.32 6.55 2.24
CA ALA A 58 -2.09 5.12 2.28
C ALA A 58 -3.39 4.32 2.10
N ARG A 59 -4.49 4.76 2.73
CA ARG A 59 -5.82 4.13 2.58
C ARG A 59 -6.34 4.24 1.15
N LEU A 60 -6.24 5.42 0.52
CA LEU A 60 -6.61 5.60 -0.88
C LEU A 60 -5.82 4.69 -1.83
N ARG A 61 -4.50 4.62 -1.64
CA ARG A 61 -3.66 3.69 -2.43
C ARG A 61 -4.04 2.23 -2.21
N ARG A 62 -4.41 1.87 -0.98
CA ARG A 62 -4.88 0.51 -0.66
C ARG A 62 -6.19 0.19 -1.38
N GLU A 63 -7.15 1.12 -1.39
CA GLU A 63 -8.42 0.96 -2.12
C GLU A 63 -8.19 0.76 -3.62
N GLN A 64 -7.31 1.57 -4.23
CA GLN A 64 -6.94 1.43 -5.64
C GLN A 64 -6.30 0.06 -5.94
N GLN A 65 -5.37 -0.38 -5.09
CA GLN A 65 -4.76 -1.71 -5.22
C GLN A 65 -5.78 -2.84 -5.08
N LEU A 66 -6.78 -2.70 -4.21
CA LEU A 66 -7.85 -3.68 -4.07
C LEU A 66 -8.75 -3.72 -5.30
N GLN A 67 -9.07 -2.57 -5.90
CA GLN A 67 -9.81 -2.49 -7.15
C GLN A 67 -9.08 -3.21 -8.29
N GLU A 68 -7.77 -2.98 -8.44
CA GLU A 68 -6.94 -3.72 -9.41
C GLU A 68 -6.90 -5.23 -9.11
N ALA A 69 -6.86 -5.59 -7.82
CA ALA A 69 -6.85 -6.98 -7.39
C ALA A 69 -8.19 -7.70 -7.61
N GLU A 70 -9.31 -7.00 -7.83
CA GLU A 70 -10.60 -7.64 -8.15
C GLU A 70 -10.54 -8.45 -9.45
N GLU A 71 -9.88 -7.90 -10.48
CA GLU A 71 -9.74 -8.60 -11.76
C GLU A 71 -8.81 -9.80 -11.63
N TRP A 72 -7.71 -9.63 -10.90
CA TRP A 72 -6.80 -10.71 -10.57
C TRP A 72 -7.50 -11.83 -9.78
N ALA A 73 -8.33 -11.50 -8.79
CA ALA A 73 -9.03 -12.49 -7.97
C ALA A 73 -10.00 -13.37 -8.78
N LYS A 74 -10.60 -12.84 -9.86
CA LYS A 74 -11.46 -13.61 -10.77
C LYS A 74 -10.73 -14.74 -11.51
N SER A 75 -9.41 -14.67 -11.61
CA SER A 75 -8.61 -15.73 -12.26
C SER A 75 -8.48 -17.00 -11.38
N PHE A 76 -8.90 -16.94 -10.12
CA PHE A 76 -8.88 -18.06 -9.19
C PHE A 76 -10.24 -18.75 -9.12
N PRO A 77 -10.29 -20.06 -8.79
CA PRO A 77 -11.53 -20.80 -8.57
C PRO A 77 -12.18 -20.43 -7.21
N LEU A 78 -12.55 -19.16 -7.02
CA LEU A 78 -13.02 -18.62 -5.74
C LEU A 78 -14.19 -19.42 -5.14
N ARG A 79 -15.16 -19.86 -5.96
CA ARG A 79 -16.31 -20.66 -5.50
C ARG A 79 -15.88 -21.98 -4.88
N GLN A 80 -14.88 -22.65 -5.47
CA GLN A 80 -14.36 -23.90 -4.93
C GLN A 80 -13.59 -23.65 -3.64
N MET A 81 -12.80 -22.57 -3.58
CA MET A 81 -12.06 -22.20 -2.37
C MET A 81 -13.00 -21.89 -1.19
N VAL A 82 -14.13 -21.22 -1.43
CA VAL A 82 -15.17 -20.99 -0.41
C VAL A 82 -15.82 -22.31 0.01
N LEU A 83 -16.19 -23.17 -0.95
CA LEU A 83 -16.81 -24.47 -0.65
C LEU A 83 -15.89 -25.40 0.15
N LEU A 84 -14.57 -25.31 -0.06
CA LEU A 84 -13.56 -26.04 0.70
C LEU A 84 -13.24 -25.40 2.05
N GLY A 85 -13.86 -24.26 2.40
CA GLY A 85 -13.67 -23.54 3.67
C GLY A 85 -12.35 -22.77 3.77
N TRP A 86 -11.67 -22.52 2.64
CA TRP A 86 -10.39 -21.79 2.61
C TRP A 86 -10.56 -20.28 2.65
N LEU A 87 -11.70 -19.78 2.17
CA LEU A 87 -12.07 -18.38 2.15
C LEU A 87 -13.45 -18.21 2.80
N ALA A 88 -13.65 -17.09 3.50
CA ALA A 88 -14.98 -16.70 3.94
C ALA A 88 -15.86 -16.33 2.74
N GLU A 89 -17.16 -16.58 2.87
CA GLU A 89 -18.13 -16.13 1.88
C GLU A 89 -18.37 -14.63 2.05
N GLU A 90 -17.76 -13.84 1.17
CA GLU A 90 -17.94 -12.40 1.12
C GLU A 90 -18.90 -12.04 -0.03
N GLU A 91 -19.74 -11.02 0.13
CA GLU A 91 -20.57 -10.53 -0.97
C GLU A 91 -19.82 -9.52 -1.85
N VAL A 92 -18.95 -8.71 -1.22
CA VAL A 92 -18.24 -7.60 -1.89
C VAL A 92 -17.00 -8.12 -2.63
N LYS A 93 -16.82 -7.70 -3.89
CA LYS A 93 -15.68 -8.11 -4.74
C LYS A 93 -14.32 -7.76 -4.12
N GLN A 94 -14.21 -6.57 -3.53
CA GLN A 94 -13.00 -6.10 -2.85
C GLN A 94 -12.65 -6.98 -1.65
N GLN A 95 -13.65 -7.36 -0.84
CA GLN A 95 -13.45 -8.26 0.30
C GLN A 95 -13.00 -9.65 -0.16
N LYS A 96 -13.51 -10.17 -1.29
CA LYS A 96 -13.00 -11.42 -1.88
C LYS A 96 -11.53 -11.30 -2.29
N ALA A 97 -11.15 -10.20 -2.93
CA ALA A 97 -9.78 -9.96 -3.33
C ALA A 97 -8.86 -9.85 -2.10
N GLU A 98 -9.30 -9.15 -1.04
CA GLU A 98 -8.57 -9.03 0.22
C GLU A 98 -8.44 -10.37 0.96
N ALA A 99 -9.51 -11.15 1.04
CA ALA A 99 -9.50 -12.49 1.62
C ALA A 99 -8.52 -13.40 0.87
N LEU A 100 -8.49 -13.31 -0.47
CA LEU A 100 -7.56 -14.07 -1.29
C LEU A 100 -6.10 -13.64 -1.07
N LEU A 101 -5.83 -12.32 -1.02
CA LEU A 101 -4.49 -11.79 -0.69
C LEU A 101 -4.04 -12.25 0.70
N SER A 102 -4.96 -12.28 1.66
CA SER A 102 -4.72 -12.72 3.03
C SER A 102 -4.45 -14.23 3.12
N TYR A 103 -5.23 -15.05 2.38
CA TYR A 103 -5.00 -16.49 2.26
C TYR A 103 -3.59 -16.80 1.75
N PHE A 104 -3.16 -16.09 0.70
CA PHE A 104 -1.80 -16.22 0.16
C PHE A 104 -0.72 -15.50 0.98
N GLN A 105 -1.09 -14.75 2.03
CA GLN A 105 -0.20 -13.90 2.85
C GLN A 105 0.66 -12.93 2.00
N VAL A 106 0.04 -12.29 1.02
CA VAL A 106 0.70 -11.35 0.10
C VAL A 106 0.03 -9.98 0.16
N ALA A 107 0.83 -8.93 0.05
CA ALA A 107 0.32 -7.56 0.13
C ALA A 107 -0.46 -7.11 -1.11
N SER A 108 -0.20 -7.69 -2.28
CA SER A 108 -0.82 -7.31 -3.56
C SER A 108 -0.77 -8.43 -4.60
N ALA A 109 -1.59 -8.30 -5.65
CA ALA A 109 -1.57 -9.20 -6.81
C ALA A 109 -0.18 -9.25 -7.48
N ALA A 110 0.50 -8.09 -7.57
CA ALA A 110 1.86 -8.01 -8.08
C ALA A 110 2.86 -8.80 -7.20
N ALA A 111 2.71 -8.73 -5.87
CA ALA A 111 3.52 -9.53 -4.95
C ALA A 111 3.28 -11.03 -5.16
N TRP A 112 2.04 -11.45 -5.39
CA TRP A 112 1.71 -12.83 -5.74
C TRP A 112 2.40 -13.27 -7.04
N VAL A 113 2.30 -12.47 -8.12
CA VAL A 113 2.98 -12.76 -9.40
C VAL A 113 4.49 -12.87 -9.20
N ASN A 114 5.08 -11.96 -8.44
CA ASN A 114 6.51 -11.97 -8.19
C ASN A 114 6.95 -13.19 -7.37
N LEU A 115 6.15 -13.66 -6.41
CA LEU A 115 6.47 -14.82 -5.59
C LEU A 115 6.22 -16.16 -6.30
N TYR A 116 5.03 -16.32 -6.89
CA TYR A 116 4.56 -17.60 -7.44
C TYR A 116 4.95 -17.81 -8.92
N GLN A 117 5.00 -16.75 -9.73
CA GLN A 117 5.35 -16.88 -11.16
C GLN A 117 6.82 -16.55 -11.44
N LYS A 118 7.36 -15.50 -10.80
CA LYS A 118 8.74 -15.03 -11.05
C LYS A 118 9.75 -15.48 -9.97
N GLY A 119 9.29 -15.92 -8.80
CA GLY A 119 10.09 -16.04 -7.57
C GLY A 119 10.37 -17.46 -7.07
N ALA A 120 11.03 -17.51 -5.90
CA ALA A 120 11.78 -18.64 -5.33
C ALA A 120 10.98 -19.89 -4.90
N LEU A 121 9.65 -19.92 -5.08
CA LEU A 121 8.82 -21.10 -4.80
C LEU A 121 9.18 -22.32 -5.68
N ARG A 122 10.00 -22.11 -6.72
CA ARG A 122 10.70 -23.17 -7.46
C ARG A 122 11.41 -24.18 -6.54
N VAL A 123 11.88 -23.76 -5.36
CA VAL A 123 12.69 -24.59 -4.47
C VAL A 123 11.85 -25.48 -3.54
N GLN A 124 10.67 -25.03 -3.09
CA GLN A 124 9.83 -25.79 -2.15
C GLN A 124 8.87 -26.76 -2.85
N PHE A 125 8.28 -26.36 -3.98
CA PHE A 125 7.26 -27.18 -4.65
C PHE A 125 7.79 -28.00 -5.82
N ARG A 126 9.09 -27.89 -6.17
CA ARG A 126 9.74 -28.51 -7.34
C ARG A 126 8.96 -28.38 -8.65
N LEU A 127 8.05 -27.40 -8.72
CA LEU A 127 7.13 -27.18 -9.83
C LEU A 127 7.20 -25.70 -10.20
N SER A 128 7.45 -25.43 -11.48
CA SER A 128 7.40 -24.08 -12.03
C SER A 128 5.98 -23.80 -12.51
N LEU A 129 5.29 -22.85 -11.88
CA LEU A 129 3.96 -22.40 -12.32
C LEU A 129 4.00 -21.64 -13.66
N ALA A 130 5.19 -21.27 -14.15
CA ALA A 130 5.34 -20.50 -15.38
C ALA A 130 4.92 -21.25 -16.66
N HIS A 131 4.81 -22.59 -16.63
CA HIS A 131 4.48 -23.42 -17.80
C HIS A 131 3.20 -24.27 -17.61
N THR A 132 2.42 -24.01 -16.58
CA THR A 132 1.19 -24.78 -16.30
C THR A 132 -0.04 -24.10 -16.91
N LYS A 133 -1.01 -24.91 -17.36
CA LYS A 133 -2.25 -24.43 -18.01
C LYS A 133 -3.12 -23.58 -17.08
N GLU A 134 -3.08 -23.84 -15.77
CA GLU A 134 -3.88 -23.11 -14.76
C GLU A 134 -3.03 -22.78 -13.51
N PRO A 135 -2.15 -21.76 -13.59
CA PRO A 135 -1.24 -21.45 -12.49
C PRO A 135 -1.95 -20.96 -11.23
N HIS A 136 -3.09 -20.28 -11.38
CA HIS A 136 -3.89 -19.73 -10.28
C HIS A 136 -4.62 -20.83 -9.49
N ALA A 137 -5.24 -21.79 -10.19
CA ALA A 137 -5.89 -22.93 -9.56
C ALA A 137 -4.87 -23.82 -8.84
N LEU A 138 -3.75 -24.17 -9.50
CA LEU A 138 -2.71 -24.97 -8.87
C LEU A 138 -2.09 -24.29 -7.65
N ALA A 139 -1.84 -22.99 -7.71
CA ALA A 139 -1.33 -22.26 -6.56
C ALA A 139 -2.31 -22.23 -5.37
N ALA A 140 -3.62 -22.18 -5.64
CA ALA A 140 -4.63 -22.26 -4.57
C ALA A 140 -4.57 -23.60 -3.82
N TRP A 141 -4.32 -24.69 -4.55
CA TRP A 141 -4.20 -26.06 -4.02
C TRP A 141 -2.85 -26.37 -3.36
N LEU A 142 -1.77 -25.74 -3.81
CA LEU A 142 -0.41 -26.02 -3.33
C LEU A 142 -0.08 -25.34 -1.99
N ARG A 143 -0.97 -24.48 -1.47
CA ARG A 143 -0.73 -23.74 -0.24
C ARG A 143 -1.05 -24.54 1.01
#